data_AF-A0A529LBF6-F1
#
_entry.id   AF-A0A529LBF6-F1
#
_cell.length_a   1.000
_cell.length_b   1.000
_cell.length_c   1.000
_cell.angle_alpha   90.00
_cell.angle_beta   90.00
_cell.angle_gamma   90.00
#
_symmetry.space_group_name_H-M   'P 1'
#
loop_
_entity.id
_entity.type
_entity.pdbx_description
1 polymer ?
#
loop_
_entity_poly.entity_id
_entity_poly.type
_entity_poly.pdbx_seq_one_letter_code
_entity_poly.pdbx_strand_id
1 'polypeptide(L)'
;RIVKFLGDGVLIEFASAVNAVTAAIELQRKMSEANGDLPDQSRIVLRVGINLGDVIGEGADIYGEGVNIAARLETLAEPGG
;
A
#
# COMPACT_ATOMS: atom_id res chain seq x y z
N ARG A 1 10.56 4.46 -2.20
CA ARG A 1 11.04 3.47 -3.20
C ARG A 1 10.13 2.25 -3.17
N ILE A 2 9.98 1.53 -4.28
CA ILE A 2 9.41 0.18 -4.24
C ILE A 2 10.45 -0.74 -3.62
N VAL A 3 10.10 -1.44 -2.54
CA VAL A 3 10.97 -2.40 -1.87
C VAL A 3 10.86 -3.76 -2.56
N LYS A 4 9.63 -4.27 -2.71
CA LYS A 4 9.35 -5.56 -3.35
C LYS A 4 7.91 -5.68 -3.81
N PHE A 5 7.68 -6.61 -4.74
CA PHE A 5 6.35 -7.08 -5.13
C PHE A 5 6.02 -8.38 -4.39
N LEU A 6 4.75 -8.54 -4.01
CA LEU A 6 4.22 -9.61 -3.16
C LEU A 6 3.01 -10.25 -3.85
N GLY A 7 3.23 -10.94 -4.98
CA GLY A 7 2.13 -11.44 -5.80
C GLY A 7 1.35 -10.29 -6.43
N ASP A 8 0.15 -10.02 -5.90
CA ASP A 8 -0.70 -8.88 -6.26
C ASP A 8 -0.47 -7.64 -5.38
N GLY A 9 0.35 -7.76 -4.32
CA GLY A 9 0.72 -6.67 -3.44
C GLY A 9 2.05 -6.00 -3.79
N VAL A 10 2.30 -4.84 -3.19
CA VAL A 10 3.58 -4.12 -3.27
C VAL A 10 3.92 -3.50 -1.91
N LEU A 11 5.17 -3.62 -1.51
CA LEU A 11 5.71 -2.92 -0.34
C LEU A 11 6.49 -1.69 -0.80
N ILE A 12 6.07 -0.51 -0.35
CA ILE A 12 6.66 0.78 -0.72
C ILE A 12 7.09 1.51 0.53
N GLU A 13 8.33 1.98 0.53
CA GLU A 13 8.90 2.81 1.58
C GLU A 13 8.85 4.29 1.17
N PHE A 14 8.50 5.17 2.09
CA PHE A 14 8.58 6.61 1.91
C PHE A 14 9.38 7.25 3.04
N ALA A 15 10.20 8.25 2.70
CA ALA A 15 10.93 9.04 3.69
C ALA A 15 10.03 10.01 4.49
N SER A 16 8.74 10.09 4.16
CA SER A 16 7.77 10.98 4.80
C SER A 16 6.41 10.30 4.88
N ALA A 17 5.81 10.31 6.07
CA ALA A 17 4.46 9.82 6.29
C ALA A 17 3.43 10.59 5.44
N VAL A 18 3.63 11.89 5.24
CA VAL A 18 2.78 12.70 4.37
C VAL A 18 2.83 12.20 2.93
N ASN A 19 4.03 11.88 2.42
CA ASN A 19 4.16 11.37 1.06
C ASN A 19 3.51 9.98 0.90
N ALA A 20 3.62 9.12 1.91
CA ALA A 20 2.97 7.81 1.91
C ALA A 20 1.44 7.94 1.83
N VAL A 21 0.86 8.80 2.68
CA VAL A 21 -0.59 9.03 2.73
C VAL A 21 -1.08 9.68 1.43
N THR A 22 -0.39 10.70 0.92
CA THR A 22 -0.74 11.34 -0.37
C THR A 22 -0.72 10.32 -1.51
N ALA A 23 0.32 9.49 -1.60
CA ALA A 23 0.41 8.46 -2.62
C ALA A 23 -0.73 7.43 -2.52
N ALA A 24 -1.10 7.02 -1.30
CA ALA A 24 -2.23 6.11 -1.07
C ALA A 24 -3.56 6.72 -1.51
N ILE A 25 -3.82 7.98 -1.17
CA ILE A 25 -5.05 8.71 -1.59
C ILE A 25 -5.11 8.81 -3.12
N GLU A 26 -4.01 9.21 -3.76
CA GLU A 26 -3.94 9.30 -5.21
C GLU A 26 -4.14 7.95 -5.89
N LEU A 27 -3.57 6.88 -5.33
CA LEU A 27 -3.73 5.52 -5.83
C LEU A 27 -5.19 5.07 -5.75
N GLN A 28 -5.84 5.23 -4.58
CA GLN A 28 -7.25 4.86 -4.42
C GLN A 28 -8.16 5.64 -5.37
N ARG A 29 -7.91 6.95 -5.52
CA ARG A 29 -8.67 7.80 -6.44
C ARG A 29 -8.54 7.32 -7.89
N LYS A 30 -7.31 7.08 -8.36
CA LYS A 30 -7.06 6.61 -9.72
C LYS A 30 -7.66 5.23 -9.97
N MET A 31 -7.64 4.35 -8.98
CA MET A 31 -8.30 3.04 -9.09
C MET A 31 -9.82 3.16 -9.13
N SER A 32 -10.41 4.05 -8.35
CA SER A 32 -11.85 4.35 -8.41
C SER A 32 -12.24 4.89 -9.79
N GLU A 33 -11.48 5.83 -10.34
CA GLU A 33 -11.68 6.37 -11.69
C GLU A 33 -11.55 5.27 -12.76
N ALA A 34 -10.52 4.41 -12.67
CA ALA A 34 -10.33 3.29 -13.61
C ALA A 34 -11.43 2.23 -13.52
N ASN A 35 -12.06 2.07 -12.36
CA ASN A 35 -13.15 1.12 -12.13
C ASN A 35 -14.54 1.66 -12.54
N GLY A 36 -14.68 2.96 -12.81
CA GLY A 36 -15.96 3.64 -12.98
C GLY A 36 -16.88 2.99 -14.01
N ASP A 37 -16.34 2.65 -15.17
CA ASP A 37 -17.10 2.08 -16.30
C ASP A 37 -17.07 0.55 -16.34
N LEU A 38 -16.38 -0.10 -15.39
CA LEU A 38 -16.24 -1.55 -15.36
C LEU A 38 -17.40 -2.20 -14.59
N PRO A 39 -17.91 -3.36 -15.04
CA PRO A 39 -18.78 -4.21 -14.23
C PRO A 39 -18.11 -4.60 -12.91
N ASP A 40 -18.88 -4.77 -11.84
CA ASP A 40 -18.35 -5.02 -10.49
C ASP A 40 -17.34 -6.17 -10.42
N GLN A 41 -17.59 -7.26 -11.14
CA GLN A 41 -16.72 -8.44 -11.21
C GLN A 41 -15.36 -8.19 -11.88
N SER A 42 -15.19 -7.07 -12.58
CA SER A 42 -13.97 -6.67 -13.28
C SER A 42 -13.23 -5.53 -12.58
N ARG A 43 -13.80 -4.98 -11.50
CA ARG A 43 -13.19 -3.90 -10.73
C ARG A 43 -12.03 -4.45 -9.89
N ILE A 44 -10.91 -3.75 -9.91
CA ILE A 44 -9.78 -4.05 -9.03
C ILE A 44 -9.81 -3.06 -7.88
N VAL A 45 -10.04 -3.55 -6.67
CA VAL A 45 -10.13 -2.70 -5.47
C VAL A 45 -8.93 -2.98 -4.58
N LEU A 46 -8.14 -1.94 -4.33
CA LEU A 46 -6.92 -2.06 -3.54
C LEU A 46 -7.19 -1.80 -2.06
N ARG A 47 -6.44 -2.48 -1.20
CA ARG A 47 -6.31 -2.15 0.22
C ARG A 47 -4.93 -1.54 0.44
N VAL A 48 -4.85 -0.59 1.37
CA VAL A 48 -3.58 0.09 1.70
C VAL A 48 -3.42 0.18 3.21
N GLY A 49 -2.33 -0.38 3.71
CA GLY A 49 -1.88 -0.22 5.09
C GLY A 49 -0.66 0.70 5.14
N ILE A 50 -0.67 1.68 6.05
CA ILE A 50 0.45 2.61 6.26
C ILE A 50 0.84 2.56 7.72
N ASN A 51 2.14 2.37 7.98
CA ASN A 51 2.71 2.49 9.31
C ASN A 51 3.97 3.35 9.27
N LEU A 52 4.22 4.10 10.35
CA LEU A 52 5.46 4.82 10.58
C LEU A 52 6.19 4.17 11.75
N GLY A 53 7.42 3.75 11.53
CA GLY A 53 8.26 3.16 12.57
C GLY A 53 9.63 2.80 12.03
N ASP A 54 10.51 2.40 12.95
CA ASP A 54 11.87 2.01 12.60
C ASP A 54 11.87 0.69 11.83
N VAL A 55 12.71 0.65 10.78
CA VAL A 55 12.95 -0.53 9.96
C VAL A 55 14.44 -0.75 9.77
N ILE A 56 14.84 -2.00 9.63
CA ILE A 56 16.21 -2.41 9.35
C ILE A 56 16.32 -2.63 7.85
N GLY A 57 17.17 -1.85 7.19
CA GLY A 57 17.48 -2.04 5.77
C GLY A 57 18.58 -3.09 5.57
N GLU A 58 18.36 -4.03 4.66
CA GLU A 58 19.36 -5.00 4.21
C GLU A 58 19.40 -5.01 2.68
N GLY A 59 20.40 -4.35 2.10
CA GLY A 59 20.48 -4.14 0.66
C GLY A 59 19.24 -3.39 0.12
N ALA A 60 18.49 -4.06 -0.76
CA ALA A 60 17.25 -3.52 -1.34
C ALA A 60 16.00 -3.79 -0.49
N ASP A 61 16.12 -4.59 0.57
CA ASP A 61 14.99 -5.03 1.39
C ASP A 61 14.89 -4.25 2.72
N ILE A 62 13.74 -4.37 3.39
CA ILE A 62 13.50 -3.85 4.74
C ILE A 62 12.82 -4.90 5.63
N TYR A 63 13.20 -4.91 6.90
CA TYR A 63 12.67 -5.81 7.93
C TYR A 63 12.34 -5.05 9.21
N GLY A 64 11.56 -5.68 10.08
CA GLY A 64 11.25 -5.16 11.41
C GLY A 64 9.76 -5.15 11.70
N GLU A 65 9.41 -4.81 12.94
CA GLU A 65 8.04 -4.77 13.41
C GLU A 65 7.18 -3.79 12.60
N GLY A 66 7.75 -2.66 12.18
CA GLY A 66 7.04 -1.66 11.39
C GLY A 66 6.49 -2.18 10.07
N VAL A 67 7.19 -3.11 9.42
CA VAL A 67 6.74 -3.79 8.18
C VAL A 67 5.58 -4.72 8.46
N ASN A 68 5.65 -5.48 9.56
CA ASN A 68 4.58 -6.39 9.96
C ASN A 68 3.30 -5.65 10.34
N ILE A 69 3.42 -4.50 11.01
CA ILE A 69 2.28 -3.64 11.35
C ILE A 69 1.66 -3.08 10.07
N ALA A 70 2.45 -2.55 9.13
CA ALA A 70 1.93 -2.05 7.85
C ALA A 70 1.16 -3.14 7.08
N ALA A 71 1.73 -4.34 6.98
CA ALA A 71 1.07 -5.48 6.34
C ALA A 71 -0.22 -5.88 7.07
N ARG A 72 -0.24 -5.87 8.40
CA ARG A 72 -1.45 -6.17 9.18
C ARG A 72 -2.52 -5.09 9.04
N LEU A 73 -2.14 -3.83 8.89
CA LEU A 73 -3.09 -2.74 8.63
C LEU A 73 -3.73 -2.88 7.24
N GLU A 74 -2.97 -3.31 6.23
CA GLU A 74 -3.52 -3.58 4.89
C GLU A 74 -4.60 -4.67 4.94
N THR A 75 -4.36 -5.76 5.66
CA THR A 75 -5.34 -6.86 5.72
C THR A 75 -6.63 -6.50 6.47
N LEU A 76 -6.55 -5.51 7.35
CA LEU A 76 -7.70 -4.99 8.11
C LEU A 76 -8.43 -3.84 7.40
N ALA A 77 -7.81 -3.23 6.39
CA ALA A 77 -8.41 -2.13 5.65
C ALA A 77 -9.63 -2.62 4.85
N GLU A 78 -10.64 -1.76 4.73
CA GLU A 78 -11.75 -2.04 3.82
C GLU A 78 -11.26 -1.91 2.36
N PRO A 79 -11.81 -2.69 1.41
CA PRO A 79 -11.49 -2.54 0.00
C PRO A 79 -11.80 -1.12 -0.48
N GLY A 80 -10.79 -0.40 -0.97
CA GLY A 80 -10.93 0.97 -1.47
C GLY A 80 -10.53 2.05 -0.48
N GLY A 81 -10.19 1.67 0.76
CA GLY A 81 -9.81 2.59 1.83
C GLY A 81 -10.99 3.07 2.67
#